data_AF-A0A845FZR3-F1
#
_entry.id   AF-A0A845FZR3-F1
#
_cell.length_a   1.000
_cell.length_b   1.000
_cell.length_c   1.000
_cell.angle_alpha   90.00
_cell.angle_beta   90.00
_cell.angle_gamma   90.00
#
_symmetry.space_group_name_H-M   'P 1'
#
loop_
_entity.id
_entity.type
_entity.pdbx_description
1 polymer ?
#
loop_
_entity_poly.entity_id
_entity_poly.type
_entity_poly.pdbx_seq_one_letter_code
_entity_poly.pdbx_strand_id
1 'polypeptide(L)'
;MPRVDLTHDADDDLEKIFDHLARFDAKNAAAKVREIHRELSVLAQSPMIGRPLSGDIRELLIGKRPHGYTARYRYTRGGIVLILSIRSQRQG
;
A
#
# COMPACT_ATOMS: atom_id res chain seq x y z
N MET A 1 -12.49 15.98 -0.65
CA MET A 1 -11.88 15.05 0.32
C MET A 1 -10.81 14.27 -0.42
N PRO A 2 -9.61 14.08 0.14
CA PRO A 2 -8.57 13.33 -0.55
C PRO A 2 -9.04 11.91 -0.85
N ARG A 3 -8.87 11.48 -2.09
CA ARG A 3 -9.18 10.13 -2.56
C ARG A 3 -7.89 9.33 -2.62
N VAL A 4 -7.95 8.05 -2.26
CA VAL A 4 -6.84 7.11 -2.44
C VAL A 4 -7.14 6.26 -3.66
N ASP A 5 -6.30 6.41 -4.69
CA ASP A 5 -6.41 5.66 -5.94
C ASP A 5 -5.18 4.76 -6.11
N LEU A 6 -5.39 3.58 -6.69
CA LEU A 6 -4.31 2.66 -7.06
C LEU A 6 -3.92 2.89 -8.51
N THR A 7 -2.62 2.90 -8.79
CA THR A 7 -2.13 2.66 -10.15
C THR A 7 -2.33 1.19 -10.53
N HIS A 8 -2.25 0.90 -11.83
CA HIS A 8 -2.25 -0.49 -12.31
C HIS A 8 -1.15 -1.32 -11.65
N ASP A 9 0.07 -0.78 -11.54
CA ASP A 9 1.19 -1.45 -10.88
C ASP A 9 0.90 -1.78 -9.41
N ALA A 10 0.22 -0.88 -8.68
CA ALA A 10 -0.15 -1.11 -7.30
C ALA A 10 -1.27 -2.15 -7.15
N ASP A 11 -2.19 -2.22 -8.11
CA ASP A 11 -3.25 -3.23 -8.15
C ASP A 11 -2.66 -4.63 -8.45
N ASP A 12 -1.78 -4.72 -9.45
CA ASP A 12 -1.00 -5.93 -9.76
C ASP A 12 -0.16 -6.41 -8.57
N ASP A 13 0.39 -5.48 -7.79
CA ASP A 13 1.14 -5.81 -6.58
C ASP A 13 0.23 -6.45 -5.52
N LEU A 14 -1.02 -6.01 -5.37
CA LEU A 14 -2.00 -6.62 -4.45
C LEU A 14 -2.40 -8.02 -4.92
N GLU A 15 -2.62 -8.21 -6.23
CA GLU A 15 -2.93 -9.51 -6.81
C GLU A 15 -1.78 -10.50 -6.56
N LYS A 16 -0.52 -10.09 -6.80
CA LYS A 16 0.66 -10.92 -6.51
C LYS A 16 0.78 -11.28 -5.03
N ILE A 17 0.44 -10.36 -4.13
CA ILE A 17 0.42 -10.63 -2.68
C ILE A 17 -0.67 -11.66 -2.35
N PHE A 18 -1.86 -11.51 -2.92
CA PHE A 18 -2.96 -12.46 -2.74
C PHE A 18 -2.54 -13.85 -3.23
N ASP A 19 -2.10 -13.97 -4.48
CA ASP A 19 -1.72 -15.23 -5.11
C ASP A 19 -0.61 -15.94 -4.35
N HIS A 20 0.38 -15.19 -3.85
CA HIS A 20 1.46 -15.75 -3.06
C HIS A 20 0.95 -16.36 -1.75
N LEU A 21 0.09 -15.64 -1.02
CA LEU A 21 -0.44 -16.10 0.27
C LEU A 21 -1.49 -17.22 0.10
N ALA A 22 -2.29 -17.15 -0.97
CA ALA A 22 -3.37 -18.10 -1.24
C ALA A 22 -2.86 -19.51 -1.53
N ARG A 23 -1.60 -19.66 -1.96
CA ARG A 23 -0.90 -20.97 -2.07
C ARG A 23 -0.84 -21.73 -0.74
N PHE A 24 -0.91 -21.01 0.38
CA PHE A 24 -0.82 -21.59 1.72
C PHE A 24 -2.16 -21.50 2.46
N ASP A 25 -2.84 -20.35 2.39
CA ASP A 25 -4.14 -20.12 3.02
C ASP A 25 -4.89 -18.97 2.32
N ALA A 26 -5.89 -19.33 1.50
CA ALA A 26 -6.71 -18.37 0.76
C ALA A 26 -7.53 -17.43 1.65
N LYS A 27 -8.01 -17.90 2.82
CA LYS A 27 -8.81 -17.06 3.72
C LYS A 27 -7.94 -15.97 4.35
N ASN A 28 -6.73 -16.34 4.77
CA ASN A 28 -5.76 -15.40 5.32
C ASN A 28 -5.20 -14.46 4.23
N ALA A 29 -5.04 -14.92 2.99
CA ALA A 29 -4.67 -14.07 1.86
C ALA A 29 -5.68 -12.92 1.65
N ALA A 30 -6.97 -13.26 1.57
CA ALA A 30 -8.04 -12.26 1.42
C ALA A 30 -8.10 -11.30 2.62
N ALA A 31 -7.88 -11.81 3.84
CA ALA A 31 -7.84 -10.98 5.04
C ALA A 31 -6.67 -9.98 5.00
N LYS A 32 -5.50 -10.41 4.53
CA LYS A 32 -4.32 -9.56 4.42
C LYS A 32 -4.50 -8.43 3.40
N VAL A 33 -5.07 -8.71 2.23
CA VAL A 33 -5.35 -7.67 1.22
C VAL A 33 -6.35 -6.63 1.76
N ARG A 34 -7.40 -7.07 2.46
CA ARG A 34 -8.34 -6.15 3.12
C ARG A 34 -7.68 -5.28 4.19
N GLU A 35 -6.76 -5.84 4.96
CA GLU A 35 -5.97 -5.10 5.95
C GLU A 35 -5.12 -4.01 5.27
N ILE A 36 -4.44 -4.32 4.16
CA ILE A 36 -3.67 -3.35 3.39
C ILE A 36 -4.57 -2.20 2.91
N HIS A 37 -5.72 -2.49 2.30
CA HIS A 37 -6.67 -1.44 1.88
C HIS A 37 -7.13 -0.55 3.04
N ARG A 38 -7.43 -1.17 4.20
CA ARG A 38 -7.85 -0.43 5.39
C ARG A 38 -6.75 0.51 5.86
N GLU A 39 -5.50 0.04 5.91
CA GLU A 39 -4.38 0.90 6.32
C GLU A 39 -4.10 2.02 5.31
N LEU A 40 -4.25 1.78 4.01
CA LEU A 40 -4.12 2.82 2.98
C LEU A 40 -5.16 3.95 3.12
N SER A 41 -6.35 3.64 3.64
CA SER A 41 -7.42 4.64 3.81
C SER A 41 -7.04 5.81 4.73
N VAL A 42 -6.05 5.65 5.62
CA VAL A 42 -5.54 6.73 6.48
C VAL A 42 -5.00 7.90 5.67
N LEU A 43 -4.49 7.62 4.46
CA LEU A 43 -3.91 8.64 3.57
C LEU A 43 -4.97 9.62 3.04
N ALA A 44 -6.26 9.24 3.06
CA ALA A 44 -7.34 10.16 2.74
C ALA A 44 -7.46 11.32 3.74
N GLN A 45 -7.03 11.12 4.98
CA GLN A 45 -7.08 12.13 6.05
C GLN A 45 -5.71 12.76 6.30
N SER A 46 -4.65 11.96 6.16
CA SER A 46 -3.29 12.33 6.52
C SER A 46 -2.31 11.99 5.38
N PRO A 47 -2.39 12.64 4.21
CA PRO A 47 -1.54 12.34 3.06
C PRO A 47 -0.05 12.63 3.28
N MET A 48 0.31 13.28 4.38
CA MET A 48 1.69 13.64 4.70
C MET A 48 2.33 12.72 5.75
N ILE A 49 1.60 11.72 6.26
CA ILE A 49 2.06 10.81 7.33
C ILE A 49 3.20 9.88 6.89
N GLY A 50 3.32 9.63 5.58
CA GLY A 50 4.36 8.77 5.04
C GLY A 50 5.74 9.45 5.07
N ARG A 51 6.78 8.63 5.24
CA ARG A 51 8.17 9.07 5.20
C ARG A 51 8.51 9.62 3.81
N PRO A 52 9.06 10.84 3.68
CA PRO A 52 9.49 11.36 2.38
C PRO A 52 10.63 10.50 1.81
N LEU A 53 10.59 10.25 0.50
CA LEU A 53 11.68 9.68 -0.29
C LEU A 53 12.20 10.76 -1.27
N SER A 54 12.73 10.36 -2.41
CA SER A 54 13.14 11.30 -3.47
C SER A 54 11.93 11.92 -4.19
N GLY A 55 12.06 13.19 -4.52
CA GLY A 55 11.01 13.94 -5.21
C GLY A 55 9.75 14.10 -4.36
N ASP A 56 8.60 13.79 -4.96
CA ASP A 56 7.27 13.88 -4.34
C ASP A 56 6.74 12.51 -3.88
N ILE A 57 7.60 11.49 -3.85
CA ILE A 57 7.26 10.15 -3.41
C ILE A 57 7.36 10.07 -1.88
N ARG A 58 6.38 9.41 -1.27
CA ARG A 58 6.32 9.07 0.14
C ARG A 58 6.14 7.58 0.31
N GLU A 59 6.57 7.08 1.47
CA GLU A 59 6.47 5.69 1.85
C GLU A 59 5.64 5.55 3.13
N LEU A 60 4.59 4.76 3.06
CA LEU A 60 3.80 4.34 4.22
C LEU A 60 4.22 2.91 4.61
N LEU A 61 4.53 2.71 5.89
CA LEU A 61 4.70 1.37 6.45
C LEU A 61 3.34 0.83 6.86
N ILE A 62 3.05 -0.40 6.44
CA ILE A 62 1.79 -1.10 6.68
C ILE A 62 2.08 -2.34 7.52
N GLY A 63 1.39 -2.50 8.65
CA GLY A 63 1.63 -3.58 9.60
C GLY A 63 3.02 -3.55 10.29
N LYS A 64 3.36 -4.65 10.96
CA LYS A 64 4.62 -4.80 11.73
C LYS A 64 5.63 -5.71 11.02
N ARG A 65 6.92 -5.39 11.16
CA ARG A 65 8.02 -6.27 10.71
C ARG A 65 7.97 -7.65 11.39
N PRO A 66 8.45 -8.72 10.73
CA PRO A 66 8.94 -8.75 9.35
C PRO A 66 7.82 -8.91 8.31
N HIS A 67 6.56 -9.08 8.71
CA HIS A 67 5.44 -9.39 7.81
C HIS A 67 4.70 -8.14 7.28
N GLY A 68 5.31 -6.97 7.44
CA GLY A 68 4.76 -5.69 6.99
C GLY A 68 4.97 -5.46 5.50
N TYR A 69 4.26 -4.46 5.00
CA TYR A 69 4.35 -3.98 3.62
C TYR A 69 4.80 -2.52 3.61
N THR A 70 5.32 -2.06 2.48
CA THR A 70 5.53 -0.65 2.18
C THR A 70 4.64 -0.27 1.01
N ALA A 71 3.92 0.83 1.15
CA ALA A 71 3.21 1.46 0.04
C ALA A 71 3.95 2.74 -0.35
N ARG A 72 4.42 2.81 -1.59
CA ARG A 72 4.92 4.07 -2.16
C ARG A 72 3.75 4.82 -2.76
N TYR A 73 3.68 6.11 -2.49
CA TYR A 73 2.59 6.95 -2.98
C TYR A 73 3.05 8.37 -3.25
N ARG A 74 2.20 9.12 -3.96
CA ARG A 74 2.36 10.54 -4.20
C ARG A 74 1.07 11.26 -3.82
N TYR A 75 1.20 12.44 -3.22
CA TYR A 75 0.08 13.36 -3.02
C TYR A 75 0.08 14.41 -4.12
N THR A 76 -0.91 14.35 -5.00
CA THR A 76 -1.01 15.23 -6.17
C THR A 76 -1.56 16.61 -5.79
N ARG A 77 -1.31 17.62 -6.65
CA ARG A 77 -1.89 18.96 -6.49
C ARG A 77 -3.43 18.98 -6.51
N GLY A 78 -4.05 17.97 -7.12
CA GLY A 78 -5.51 17.80 -7.16
C GLY A 78 -6.11 17.18 -5.90
N GLY A 79 -5.30 16.91 -4.87
CA GLY A 79 -5.77 16.31 -3.62
C GLY A 79 -5.95 14.79 -3.70
N ILE A 80 -5.37 14.11 -4.69
CA ILE A 80 -5.42 12.65 -4.82
C ILE A 80 -4.13 12.04 -4.27
N VAL A 81 -4.27 11.01 -3.45
CA VAL A 81 -3.20 10.11 -3.07
C VAL A 81 -3.15 8.97 -4.08
N LEU A 82 -2.09 8.91 -4.88
CA LEU A 82 -1.90 7.86 -5.86
C LEU A 82 -0.90 6.84 -5.32
N ILE A 83 -1.35 5.60 -5.09
CA ILE A 83 -0.48 4.49 -4.69
C ILE A 83 0.23 3.95 -5.93
N LEU A 84 1.56 3.99 -5.89
CA LEU A 84 2.44 3.66 -7.01
C LEU A 84 2.89 2.20 -6.98
N SER A 85 3.11 1.63 -5.79
CA SER A 85 3.56 0.25 -5.64
C SER A 85 3.37 -0.23 -4.21
N ILE A 86 3.17 -1.53 -4.02
CA ILE A 86 3.09 -2.19 -2.72
C ILE A 86 4.11 -3.35 -2.67
N ARG A 87 4.97 -3.35 -1.64
CA ARG A 87 6.10 -4.30 -1.55
C ARG A 87 6.13 -4.95 -0.17
N SER A 88 6.49 -6.23 -0.09
CA SER A 88 6.77 -6.87 1.19
C SER A 88 8.08 -6.35 1.78
N GLN A 89 8.09 -6.07 3.09
CA GLN A 89 9.32 -5.66 3.78
C GLN A 89 10.34 -6.80 3.95
N ARG A 90 9.97 -8.06 3.64
CA ARG A 90 10.89 -9.21 3.66
C ARG A 90 11.86 -9.25 2.49
N GLN A 91 11.54 -8.57 1.38
CA GLN A 91 12.34 -8.56 0.15
C GLN A 91 13.15 -7.27 -0.01
N GLY A 92 13.26 -6.46 1.04
CA GLY A 92 14.04 -5.23 1.09
C GLY A 92 15.31 -5.36 1.90
#